data_AF-A0A2P5I753-F1
#
_entry.id   AF-A0A2P5I753-F1
#
_cell.length_a   1.000
_cell.length_b   1.000
_cell.length_c   1.000
_cell.angle_alpha   90.00
_cell.angle_beta   90.00
_cell.angle_gamma   90.00
#
_symmetry.space_group_name_H-M   'P 1'
#
loop_
_entity.id
_entity.type
_entity.pdbx_description
1 polymer ?
#
loop_
_entity_poly.entity_id
_entity_poly.type
_entity_poly.pdbx_seq_one_letter_code
_entity_poly.pdbx_strand_id
1 'polypeptide(L)'
;MPVTLKIVDNTVAAWTEPKCSSAESLLINVAFAGRKDSLSKGLVQTSFSPSEFENGHISASKNGFVWAAYHAYSNHHHLHIRPEDVWFAILTQITFYINAHAEELRPFFVAHQGKKELVAVSDVADFALMAVQLGKLIGQNVVDPSLKDWVLPGFSTTTDTDTVVGSILFMGAMQKYFSYKCCTTCGLPSVTLLGNVEDWEDILGRLDKLDLLGDEPRQFAAMLRPVLRRMIRSFTDPTSAEVLDFWNTIVHREEMGSGEDQLSGWMTAFCFWDEQGMAKFRHEKVLDDVEYPTVEVDEVPAGIVTVPVSVDDNGVAYEATMVAGSVGIRATFTVPLQGRRPFQGRRPFQWRRLFHSIPARERGARGDLAQSPIRDNVQPVSGWWMFRK
;
A
#
# COMPACT_ATOMS: atom_id res chain seq x y z
N MET A 1 9.70 7.25 -14.85
CA MET A 1 9.14 5.89 -15.02
C MET A 1 9.03 5.26 -13.65
N PRO A 2 8.00 4.43 -13.38
CA PRO A 2 7.87 3.72 -12.11
C PRO A 2 9.10 2.86 -11.79
N VAL A 3 9.39 2.69 -10.50
CA VAL A 3 10.49 1.85 -10.00
C VAL A 3 9.97 0.82 -9.00
N THR A 4 10.43 -0.42 -9.12
CA THR A 4 10.14 -1.51 -8.18
C THR A 4 11.43 -1.98 -7.52
N LEU A 5 11.45 -1.95 -6.19
CA LEU A 5 12.57 -2.30 -5.34
C LEU A 5 12.24 -3.59 -4.60
N LYS A 6 13.08 -4.63 -4.71
CA LYS A 6 12.99 -5.80 -3.83
C LYS A 6 13.71 -5.48 -2.52
N ILE A 7 13.03 -5.65 -1.38
CA ILE A 7 13.58 -5.27 -0.07
C ILE A 7 14.00 -6.51 0.74
N VAL A 8 13.11 -7.50 0.92
CA VAL A 8 13.44 -8.81 1.51
C VAL A 8 12.85 -9.98 0.72
N ASP A 9 13.55 -11.12 0.69
CA ASP A 9 13.13 -12.34 -0.02
C ASP A 9 12.29 -13.24 0.91
N ASN A 10 11.09 -12.77 1.25
CA ASN A 10 10.15 -13.45 2.16
C ASN A 10 8.96 -14.05 1.39
N THR A 11 8.37 -15.12 1.94
CA THR A 11 7.12 -15.70 1.43
C THR A 11 5.99 -14.67 1.53
N VAL A 12 5.42 -14.30 0.39
CA VAL A 12 4.37 -13.29 0.26
C VAL A 12 3.03 -13.87 0.74
N ALA A 13 2.30 -13.16 1.59
CA ALA A 13 1.00 -13.64 2.08
C ALA A 13 -0.16 -13.26 1.15
N ALA A 14 -1.30 -13.91 1.36
CA ALA A 14 -2.55 -13.56 0.71
C ALA A 14 -3.36 -12.56 1.55
N TRP A 15 -3.85 -11.50 0.91
CA TRP A 15 -4.73 -10.50 1.50
C TRP A 15 -6.08 -11.10 1.91
N THR A 16 -6.35 -11.10 3.22
CA THR A 16 -7.55 -11.71 3.83
C THR A 16 -8.67 -10.73 4.16
N GLU A 17 -8.40 -9.41 4.21
CA GLU A 17 -9.41 -8.44 4.66
C GLU A 17 -10.65 -8.42 3.75
N PRO A 18 -11.85 -8.24 4.31
CA PRO A 18 -13.10 -8.35 3.56
C PRO A 18 -13.22 -7.28 2.47
N LYS A 19 -13.90 -7.65 1.40
CA LYS A 19 -14.19 -6.79 0.24
C LYS A 19 -15.44 -5.95 0.50
N CYS A 20 -15.40 -4.66 0.20
CA CYS A 20 -16.59 -3.82 0.13
C CYS A 20 -17.43 -4.16 -1.11
N SER A 21 -18.76 -4.16 -0.95
CA SER A 21 -19.70 -4.51 -2.03
C SER A 21 -20.10 -3.34 -2.93
N SER A 22 -19.96 -2.10 -2.45
CA SER A 22 -20.31 -0.87 -3.16
C SER A 22 -19.60 0.36 -2.58
N ALA A 23 -19.72 1.49 -3.29
CA ALA A 23 -19.20 2.78 -2.86
C ALA A 23 -19.83 3.24 -1.53
N GLU A 24 -21.14 3.04 -1.30
CA GLU A 24 -21.77 3.34 -0.02
C GLU A 24 -21.23 2.44 1.09
N SER A 25 -21.03 1.14 0.83
CA SER A 25 -20.49 0.22 1.83
C SER A 25 -19.07 0.61 2.26
N LEU A 26 -18.26 1.13 1.33
CA LEU A 26 -16.93 1.66 1.63
C LEU A 26 -17.05 2.91 2.51
N LEU A 27 -17.87 3.90 2.12
CA LEU A 27 -18.12 5.11 2.91
C LEU A 27 -18.64 4.83 4.33
N ILE A 28 -19.57 3.89 4.49
CA ILE A 28 -20.15 3.49 5.78
C ILE A 28 -19.09 2.95 6.74
N ASN A 29 -18.18 2.12 6.23
CA ASN A 29 -17.12 1.50 7.03
C ASN A 29 -16.00 2.50 7.36
N VAL A 30 -15.73 3.48 6.50
CA VAL A 30 -14.64 4.47 6.68
C VAL A 30 -15.08 5.66 7.54
N ALA A 31 -16.19 6.31 7.20
CA ALA A 31 -16.59 7.59 7.79
C ALA A 31 -17.59 7.47 8.96
N PHE A 32 -18.31 6.34 9.05
CA PHE A 32 -19.44 6.20 9.99
C PHE A 32 -19.29 5.07 11.00
N ALA A 33 -18.19 4.29 10.95
CA ALA A 33 -17.98 3.10 11.77
C ALA A 33 -19.18 2.14 11.75
N GLY A 34 -19.80 1.95 10.57
CA GLY A 34 -20.97 1.09 10.40
C GLY A 34 -22.34 1.74 10.63
N ARG A 35 -22.42 3.00 11.08
CA ARG A 35 -23.69 3.70 11.36
C ARG A 35 -24.42 4.13 10.08
N LYS A 36 -25.19 3.19 9.50
CA LYS A 36 -25.92 3.38 8.23
C LYS A 36 -26.90 4.56 8.23
N ASP A 37 -27.49 4.88 9.37
CA ASP A 37 -28.51 5.92 9.51
C ASP A 37 -28.00 7.32 9.12
N SER A 38 -26.69 7.54 9.18
CA SER A 38 -26.03 8.79 8.77
C SER A 38 -26.01 9.03 7.25
N LEU A 39 -26.35 8.03 6.44
CA LEU A 39 -26.54 8.16 4.98
C LEU A 39 -28.02 8.11 4.56
N SER A 40 -28.96 8.26 5.51
CA SER A 40 -30.40 8.03 5.31
C SER A 40 -31.09 8.85 4.20
N LYS A 41 -30.45 9.92 3.68
CA LYS A 41 -30.97 10.73 2.56
C LYS A 41 -30.30 10.48 1.20
N GLY A 42 -29.38 9.51 1.13
CA GLY A 42 -28.84 8.96 -0.12
C GLY A 42 -27.50 9.53 -0.58
N LEU A 43 -26.75 8.70 -1.29
CA LEU A 43 -25.55 9.09 -2.03
C LEU A 43 -25.97 9.95 -3.24
N VAL A 44 -25.31 11.10 -3.41
CA VAL A 44 -25.50 12.00 -4.57
C VAL A 44 -24.55 11.60 -5.70
N GLN A 45 -23.25 11.50 -5.38
CA GLN A 45 -22.21 11.19 -6.36
C GLN A 45 -20.98 10.59 -5.66
N THR A 46 -20.13 9.90 -6.41
CA THR A 46 -18.86 9.36 -5.95
C THR A 46 -17.84 9.27 -7.10
N SER A 47 -16.55 9.22 -6.76
CA SER A 47 -15.48 8.89 -7.70
C SER A 47 -15.45 7.41 -8.12
N PHE A 48 -16.06 6.53 -7.34
CA PHE A 48 -15.92 5.07 -7.53
C PHE A 48 -16.93 4.53 -8.54
N SER A 49 -16.47 3.71 -9.47
CA SER A 49 -17.36 3.00 -10.39
C SER A 49 -17.84 1.67 -9.79
N PRO A 50 -19.07 1.19 -10.10
CA PRO A 50 -19.54 -0.12 -9.64
C PRO A 50 -18.60 -1.27 -10.02
N SER A 51 -17.97 -1.17 -11.20
CA SER A 51 -17.05 -2.18 -11.72
C SER A 51 -15.77 -2.37 -10.89
N GLU A 52 -15.36 -1.39 -10.08
CA GLU A 52 -14.28 -1.54 -9.09
C GLU A 52 -14.67 -2.49 -7.96
N PHE A 53 -15.94 -2.49 -7.54
CA PHE A 53 -16.48 -3.39 -6.52
C PHE A 53 -16.97 -4.71 -7.09
N GLU A 54 -17.30 -4.79 -8.37
CA GLU A 54 -17.56 -6.08 -9.03
C GLU A 54 -16.25 -6.85 -9.24
N ASN A 55 -15.30 -6.23 -9.96
CA ASN A 55 -14.13 -6.93 -10.50
C ASN A 55 -12.85 -6.76 -9.64
N GLY A 56 -12.76 -5.71 -8.83
CA GLY A 56 -11.63 -5.46 -7.94
C GLY A 56 -11.76 -6.13 -6.57
N HIS A 57 -10.84 -5.80 -5.67
CA HIS A 57 -10.95 -6.08 -4.23
C HIS A 57 -10.48 -4.84 -3.48
N ILE A 58 -11.44 -4.08 -2.93
CA ILE A 58 -11.17 -2.92 -2.10
C ILE A 58 -11.68 -3.24 -0.70
N SER A 59 -10.79 -3.23 0.28
CA SER A 59 -11.11 -3.31 1.70
C SER A 59 -11.17 -1.89 2.28
N ALA A 60 -12.14 -1.63 3.15
CA ALA A 60 -12.26 -0.34 3.82
C ALA A 60 -11.11 -0.12 4.80
N SER A 61 -10.64 1.12 4.92
CA SER A 61 -9.66 1.49 5.94
C SER A 61 -9.86 2.95 6.35
N LYS A 62 -9.81 3.21 7.67
CA LYS A 62 -9.92 4.57 8.23
C LYS A 62 -8.80 5.49 7.70
N ASN A 63 -7.63 4.92 7.40
CA ASN A 63 -6.47 5.61 6.82
C ASN A 63 -5.75 4.67 5.84
N GLY A 64 -6.19 4.68 4.58
CA GLY A 64 -5.74 3.72 3.57
C GLY A 64 -4.23 3.74 3.32
N PHE A 65 -3.55 4.87 3.51
CA PHE A 65 -2.11 5.00 3.30
C PHE A 65 -1.29 4.33 4.41
N VAL A 66 -1.52 4.73 5.66
CA VAL A 66 -0.80 4.19 6.83
C VAL A 66 -1.07 2.70 7.00
N TRP A 67 -2.34 2.28 6.87
CA TRP A 67 -2.70 0.87 7.04
C TRP A 67 -2.21 -0.01 5.88
N ALA A 68 -2.17 0.47 4.63
CA ALA A 68 -1.56 -0.29 3.52
C ALA A 68 -0.07 -0.57 3.80
N ALA A 69 0.67 0.44 4.26
CA ALA A 69 2.09 0.28 4.62
C ALA A 69 2.28 -0.70 5.79
N TYR A 70 1.46 -0.57 6.84
CA TYR A 70 1.45 -1.50 7.98
C TYR A 70 1.17 -2.94 7.56
N HIS A 71 0.06 -3.19 6.86
CA HIS A 71 -0.29 -4.55 6.45
C HIS A 71 0.70 -5.12 5.43
N ALA A 72 1.34 -4.30 4.60
CA ALA A 72 2.40 -4.74 3.70
C ALA A 72 3.66 -5.18 4.44
N TYR A 73 4.09 -4.39 5.42
CA TYR A 73 5.27 -4.69 6.22
C TYR A 73 5.05 -5.90 7.16
N SER A 74 3.93 -5.93 7.88
CA SER A 74 3.66 -6.96 8.89
C SER A 74 3.18 -8.30 8.32
N ASN A 75 2.65 -8.34 7.09
CA ASN A 75 2.13 -9.57 6.47
C ASN A 75 2.78 -9.88 5.11
N HIS A 76 3.92 -9.27 4.79
CA HIS A 76 4.62 -9.50 3.53
C HIS A 76 3.74 -9.33 2.29
N HIS A 77 3.12 -8.16 2.10
CA HIS A 77 2.51 -7.82 0.82
C HIS A 77 3.42 -6.86 0.03
N HIS A 78 3.42 -6.99 -1.29
CA HIS A 78 4.05 -6.01 -2.18
C HIS A 78 3.34 -4.66 -2.04
N LEU A 79 4.05 -3.60 -1.65
CA LEU A 79 3.46 -2.28 -1.43
C LEU A 79 3.57 -1.42 -2.70
N HIS A 80 2.44 -0.92 -3.20
CA HIS A 80 2.40 0.02 -4.32
C HIS A 80 1.99 1.40 -3.80
N ILE A 81 2.73 2.45 -4.20
CA ILE A 81 2.50 3.83 -3.75
C ILE A 81 2.53 4.76 -4.96
N ARG A 82 1.54 5.64 -5.10
CA ARG A 82 1.56 6.75 -6.06
C ARG A 82 1.98 8.07 -5.40
N PRO A 83 2.48 9.06 -6.18
CA PRO A 83 2.73 10.40 -5.68
C PRO A 83 1.51 11.00 -4.95
N GLU A 84 0.29 10.78 -5.48
CA GLU A 84 -0.94 11.30 -4.88
C GLU A 84 -1.30 10.63 -3.55
N ASP A 85 -0.93 9.35 -3.35
CA ASP A 85 -1.21 8.64 -2.09
C ASP A 85 -0.41 9.28 -0.93
N VAL A 86 0.81 9.74 -1.21
CA VAL A 86 1.67 10.48 -0.27
C VAL A 86 1.20 11.94 -0.13
N TRP A 87 0.95 12.63 -1.25
CA TRP A 87 0.54 14.04 -1.21
C TRP A 87 -0.82 14.25 -0.53
N PHE A 88 -1.78 13.34 -0.71
CA PHE A 88 -3.07 13.43 -0.02
C PHE A 88 -2.96 13.11 1.48
N ALA A 89 -2.04 12.22 1.89
CA ALA A 89 -1.76 12.02 3.31
C ALA A 89 -1.17 13.29 3.96
N ILE A 90 -0.25 13.98 3.26
CA ILE A 90 0.30 15.28 3.67
C ILE A 90 -0.81 16.34 3.77
N LEU A 91 -1.67 16.46 2.76
CA LEU A 91 -2.79 17.42 2.76
C LEU A 91 -3.83 17.15 3.86
N THR A 92 -4.11 15.87 4.16
CA THR A 92 -5.04 15.49 5.24
C THR A 92 -4.51 15.97 6.59
N GLN A 93 -3.23 15.69 6.88
CA GLN A 93 -2.56 16.16 8.09
C GLN A 93 -2.55 17.69 8.21
N ILE A 94 -2.19 18.41 7.14
CA ILE A 94 -2.23 19.88 7.10
C ILE A 94 -3.66 20.42 7.31
N THR A 95 -4.69 19.69 6.86
CA THR A 95 -6.08 20.12 7.04
C THR A 95 -6.48 20.12 8.52
N PHE A 96 -5.98 19.19 9.34
CA PHE A 96 -6.23 19.20 10.79
C PHE A 96 -5.62 20.45 11.43
N TYR A 97 -4.34 20.74 11.15
CA TYR A 97 -3.67 21.96 11.62
C TYR A 97 -4.37 23.24 11.16
N ILE A 98 -4.70 23.37 9.86
CA ILE A 98 -5.37 24.56 9.33
C ILE A 98 -6.74 24.78 9.99
N ASN A 99 -7.49 23.71 10.27
CA ASN A 99 -8.80 23.83 10.92
C ASN A 99 -8.68 24.24 12.39
N ALA A 100 -7.67 23.74 13.12
CA ALA A 100 -7.39 24.13 14.50
C ALA A 100 -6.92 25.61 14.61
N HIS A 101 -6.05 26.03 13.69
CA HIS A 101 -5.43 27.36 13.66
C HIS A 101 -6.11 28.34 12.67
N ALA A 102 -7.39 28.10 12.33
CA ALA A 102 -8.06 28.76 11.20
C ALA A 102 -8.11 30.30 11.27
N GLU A 103 -8.24 30.88 12.47
CA GLU A 103 -8.25 32.34 12.66
C GLU A 103 -6.84 32.94 12.69
N GLU A 104 -5.84 32.20 13.19
CA GLU A 104 -4.43 32.61 13.21
C GLU A 104 -3.86 32.64 11.79
N LEU A 105 -4.21 31.63 10.99
CA LEU A 105 -3.78 31.50 9.59
C LEU A 105 -4.66 32.28 8.60
N ARG A 106 -5.78 32.86 9.05
CA ARG A 106 -6.70 33.62 8.19
C ARG A 106 -5.99 34.62 7.26
N PRO A 107 -5.05 35.47 7.73
CA PRO A 107 -4.37 36.45 6.88
C PRO A 107 -3.48 35.85 5.78
N PHE A 108 -3.05 34.58 5.95
CA PHE A 108 -2.25 33.86 4.96
C PHE A 108 -3.11 33.31 3.81
N PHE A 109 -4.35 32.92 4.10
CA PHE A 109 -5.24 32.28 3.12
C PHE A 109 -6.28 33.22 2.49
N VAL A 110 -6.86 34.16 3.25
CA VAL A 110 -7.98 34.98 2.78
C VAL A 110 -7.94 36.43 3.27
N ALA A 111 -8.32 37.36 2.40
CA ALA A 111 -8.41 38.79 2.71
C ALA A 111 -9.72 39.21 3.41
N HIS A 112 -10.61 38.27 3.76
CA HIS A 112 -11.93 38.57 4.34
C HIS A 112 -12.10 37.98 5.74
N GLN A 113 -12.96 38.64 6.53
CA GLN A 113 -13.43 38.14 7.82
C GLN A 113 -14.62 37.19 7.63
N GLY A 114 -14.82 36.28 8.58
CA GLY A 114 -15.87 35.25 8.50
C GLY A 114 -15.71 34.29 7.31
N LYS A 115 -16.80 33.62 6.93
CA LYS A 115 -16.85 32.75 5.74
C LYS A 115 -17.41 33.54 4.55
N LYS A 116 -16.79 33.40 3.38
CA LYS A 116 -17.31 33.91 2.10
C LYS A 116 -17.79 32.71 1.29
N GLU A 117 -19.01 32.77 0.81
CA GLU A 117 -19.56 31.77 -0.10
C GLU A 117 -18.87 31.88 -1.47
N LEU A 118 -18.49 30.72 -2.03
CA LEU A 118 -17.87 30.61 -3.35
C LEU A 118 -18.77 29.70 -4.20
N VAL A 119 -19.43 30.29 -5.19
CA VAL A 119 -20.30 29.59 -6.14
C VAL A 119 -19.48 29.24 -7.38
N ALA A 120 -19.44 27.95 -7.73
CA ALA A 120 -18.83 27.45 -8.97
C ALA A 120 -19.90 26.78 -9.82
N VAL A 121 -19.88 27.02 -11.14
CA VAL A 121 -20.83 26.45 -12.11
C VAL A 121 -20.02 25.73 -13.20
N SER A 122 -20.37 24.48 -13.50
CA SER A 122 -19.68 23.66 -14.52
C SER A 122 -20.55 22.49 -14.97
N ASP A 123 -20.51 22.18 -16.27
CA ASP A 123 -21.26 21.08 -16.89
C ASP A 123 -20.32 19.97 -17.45
N VAL A 124 -20.47 18.77 -16.88
CA VAL A 124 -20.18 17.39 -17.40
C VAL A 124 -18.79 17.06 -17.99
N ALA A 125 -18.29 15.85 -17.69
CA ALA A 125 -17.06 15.25 -18.25
C ALA A 125 -17.19 13.74 -18.55
N ASP A 126 -16.44 13.24 -19.53
CA ASP A 126 -16.09 11.82 -19.73
C ASP A 126 -14.87 11.72 -20.67
N PHE A 127 -13.87 10.88 -20.36
CA PHE A 127 -12.98 10.22 -21.34
C PHE A 127 -12.30 8.99 -20.71
N ALA A 128 -12.32 7.86 -21.41
CA ALA A 128 -11.76 6.58 -20.99
C ALA A 128 -10.54 6.11 -21.83
N LEU A 129 -10.00 4.93 -21.45
CA LEU A 129 -8.99 4.08 -22.15
C LEU A 129 -7.50 4.49 -22.13
N MET A 130 -6.68 3.70 -21.40
CA MET A 130 -5.88 2.58 -21.96
C MET A 130 -5.08 1.91 -20.83
N ALA A 131 -5.29 0.63 -20.51
CA ALA A 131 -4.84 -0.57 -21.21
C ALA A 131 -3.41 -1.05 -20.84
N VAL A 132 -3.36 -1.90 -19.81
CA VAL A 132 -2.79 -3.27 -19.86
C VAL A 132 -1.45 -3.46 -20.60
N GLN A 133 -0.39 -3.81 -19.85
CA GLN A 133 0.50 -4.91 -20.25
C GLN A 133 1.41 -5.42 -19.12
N LEU A 134 1.70 -6.73 -19.17
CA LEU A 134 2.94 -7.37 -18.70
C LEU A 134 3.38 -7.03 -17.27
N GLY A 135 2.92 -7.81 -16.28
CA GLY A 135 3.63 -7.87 -15.00
C GLY A 135 4.94 -8.64 -15.09
N LYS A 136 5.01 -9.70 -14.25
CA LYS A 136 5.56 -11.00 -14.65
C LYS A 136 7.04 -11.32 -14.11
N LEU A 137 7.28 -12.39 -13.27
CA LEU A 137 8.51 -13.30 -13.16
C LEU A 137 8.35 -14.67 -12.41
N ILE A 138 9.44 -15.49 -12.30
CA ILE A 138 9.60 -16.82 -11.63
C ILE A 138 10.93 -16.87 -10.85
N GLY A 139 10.96 -17.60 -9.72
CA GLY A 139 12.07 -17.73 -8.78
C GLY A 139 13.33 -18.51 -9.17
N GLN A 140 14.25 -18.51 -8.21
CA GLN A 140 15.52 -19.25 -8.07
C GLN A 140 16.00 -19.06 -6.62
N ASN A 141 16.68 -20.05 -6.03
CA ASN A 141 17.69 -19.98 -4.93
C ASN A 141 17.56 -21.12 -3.89
N VAL A 142 18.21 -22.28 -4.12
CA VAL A 142 18.77 -23.14 -3.04
C VAL A 142 20.09 -23.77 -3.54
N VAL A 143 21.06 -23.92 -2.63
CA VAL A 143 22.49 -24.08 -2.94
C VAL A 143 22.97 -25.53 -3.12
N ASP A 144 22.31 -26.52 -2.51
CA ASP A 144 22.41 -27.93 -2.92
C ASP A 144 20.99 -28.53 -2.96
N PRO A 145 20.43 -28.83 -4.15
CA PRO A 145 19.09 -29.39 -4.27
C PRO A 145 18.93 -30.77 -3.60
N SER A 146 20.01 -31.55 -3.51
CA SER A 146 19.95 -32.99 -3.17
C SER A 146 19.77 -33.29 -1.68
N LEU A 147 20.17 -32.36 -0.79
CA LEU A 147 20.07 -32.54 0.65
C LEU A 147 18.60 -32.58 1.13
N LYS A 148 17.74 -31.82 0.45
CA LYS A 148 16.29 -31.81 0.67
C LYS A 148 15.65 -33.16 0.33
N ASP A 149 16.03 -33.73 -0.81
CA ASP A 149 15.49 -34.99 -1.34
C ASP A 149 15.93 -36.22 -0.51
N TRP A 150 16.99 -36.10 0.30
CA TRP A 150 17.44 -37.13 1.24
C TRP A 150 16.65 -37.12 2.56
N VAL A 151 16.19 -35.95 3.00
CA VAL A 151 15.50 -35.75 4.29
C VAL A 151 13.98 -35.91 4.16
N LEU A 152 13.39 -35.45 3.06
CA LEU A 152 11.95 -35.50 2.85
C LEU A 152 11.54 -36.84 2.21
N PRO A 153 10.52 -37.54 2.74
CA PRO A 153 10.17 -38.88 2.28
C PRO A 153 9.63 -38.89 0.85
N GLY A 154 10.33 -39.52 -0.09
CA GLY A 154 9.91 -39.66 -1.51
C GLY A 154 9.15 -40.94 -1.85
N PHE A 155 8.41 -41.53 -0.90
CA PHE A 155 7.76 -42.84 -1.09
C PHE A 155 6.46 -42.75 -1.89
N SER A 156 6.04 -43.86 -2.49
CA SER A 156 4.79 -43.93 -3.30
C SER A 156 3.50 -43.72 -2.49
N THR A 157 3.60 -43.61 -1.16
CA THR A 157 2.50 -43.34 -0.23
C THR A 157 2.66 -42.02 0.53
N THR A 158 3.72 -41.24 0.27
CA THR A 158 3.93 -39.93 0.92
C THR A 158 2.80 -38.97 0.55
N THR A 159 2.22 -38.33 1.57
CA THR A 159 1.31 -37.19 1.43
C THR A 159 2.02 -35.86 1.72
N ASP A 160 1.36 -34.73 1.41
CA ASP A 160 1.86 -33.40 1.80
C ASP A 160 2.06 -33.29 3.33
N THR A 161 1.17 -33.91 4.11
CA THR A 161 1.28 -34.00 5.57
C THR A 161 2.55 -34.73 6.00
N ASP A 162 2.89 -35.87 5.37
CA ASP A 162 4.11 -36.62 5.68
C ASP A 162 5.38 -35.82 5.34
N THR A 163 5.31 -34.96 4.32
CA THR A 163 6.39 -34.05 3.92
C THR A 163 6.61 -32.95 4.96
N VAL A 164 5.53 -32.38 5.51
CA VAL A 164 5.58 -31.43 6.64
C VAL A 164 6.12 -32.10 7.90
N VAL A 165 5.67 -33.32 8.22
CA VAL A 165 6.16 -34.11 9.35
C VAL A 165 7.66 -34.38 9.21
N GLY A 166 8.14 -34.81 8.03
CA GLY A 166 9.57 -34.99 7.77
C GLY A 166 10.40 -33.71 7.96
N SER A 167 9.86 -32.56 7.54
CA SER A 167 10.48 -31.24 7.73
C SER A 167 10.63 -30.88 9.22
N ILE A 168 9.57 -31.08 10.01
CA ILE A 168 9.57 -30.78 11.45
C ILE A 168 10.50 -31.75 12.21
N LEU A 169 10.52 -33.04 11.85
CA LEU A 169 11.43 -34.02 12.44
C LEU A 169 12.90 -33.66 12.19
N PHE A 170 13.23 -33.13 11.00
CA PHE A 170 14.58 -32.66 10.68
C PHE A 170 14.97 -31.41 11.49
N MET A 171 14.06 -30.44 11.66
CA MET A 171 14.28 -29.31 12.57
C MET A 171 14.53 -29.80 14.01
N GLY A 172 13.76 -30.77 14.49
CA GLY A 172 13.97 -31.41 15.79
C GLY A 172 15.33 -32.11 15.92
N ALA A 173 15.84 -32.73 14.86
CA ALA A 173 17.16 -33.36 14.85
C ALA A 173 18.32 -32.34 14.95
N MET A 174 18.11 -31.12 14.45
CA MET A 174 19.14 -30.07 14.41
C MET A 174 19.08 -29.07 15.59
N GLN A 175 18.14 -29.24 16.53
CA GLN A 175 17.90 -28.32 17.67
C GLN A 175 19.07 -28.13 18.66
N LYS A 176 20.13 -28.96 18.60
CA LYS A 176 21.37 -28.74 19.38
C LYS A 176 22.38 -27.82 18.68
N TYR A 177 22.17 -27.55 17.39
CA TYR A 177 23.05 -26.75 16.54
C TYR A 177 22.39 -25.41 16.16
N PHE A 178 21.07 -25.32 16.21
CA PHE A 178 20.30 -24.10 15.92
C PHE A 178 19.26 -23.83 17.00
N SER A 179 19.03 -22.54 17.28
CA SER A 179 17.93 -22.07 18.13
C SER A 179 16.76 -21.64 17.24
N TYR A 180 15.54 -22.01 17.60
CA TYR A 180 14.33 -21.68 16.85
C TYR A 180 13.48 -20.67 17.63
N LYS A 181 13.42 -19.43 17.13
CA LYS A 181 12.52 -18.38 17.62
C LYS A 181 11.54 -18.03 16.51
N CYS A 182 10.25 -18.24 16.74
CA CYS A 182 9.23 -17.58 15.91
C CYS A 182 9.17 -16.12 16.32
N CYS A 183 9.84 -15.26 15.56
CA CYS A 183 9.39 -13.87 15.41
C CYS A 183 8.28 -13.87 14.35
N THR A 184 7.28 -13.00 14.50
CA THR A 184 6.48 -12.56 13.35
C THR A 184 7.44 -12.04 12.30
N THR A 185 7.43 -12.63 11.11
CA THR A 185 8.30 -12.18 10.04
C THR A 185 7.72 -10.86 9.53
N CYS A 186 8.49 -9.79 9.65
CA CYS A 186 8.12 -8.45 9.20
C CYS A 186 9.14 -7.95 8.17
N GLY A 187 8.68 -7.15 7.21
CA GLY A 187 9.49 -6.66 6.09
C GLY A 187 8.72 -6.69 4.76
N LEU A 188 9.01 -5.73 3.89
CA LEU A 188 8.34 -5.60 2.60
C LEU A 188 8.98 -6.53 1.54
N PRO A 189 8.24 -7.38 0.82
CA PRO A 189 8.84 -8.17 -0.27
C PRO A 189 9.29 -7.27 -1.43
N SER A 190 8.48 -6.28 -1.79
CA SER A 190 8.90 -5.17 -2.64
C SER A 190 8.10 -3.90 -2.38
N VAL A 191 8.66 -2.77 -2.83
CA VAL A 191 7.96 -1.50 -2.97
C VAL A 191 7.97 -1.07 -4.43
N THR A 192 6.82 -0.65 -4.95
CA THR A 192 6.69 -0.03 -6.27
C THR A 192 6.27 1.42 -6.10
N LEU A 193 7.17 2.35 -6.44
CA LEU A 193 6.83 3.77 -6.58
C LEU A 193 6.34 4.02 -8.01
N LEU A 194 5.11 4.50 -8.12
CA LEU A 194 4.47 4.87 -9.38
C LEU A 194 4.80 6.34 -9.74
N GLY A 195 4.40 6.78 -10.93
CA GLY A 195 4.79 8.08 -11.49
C GLY A 195 6.22 8.10 -12.05
N ASN A 196 6.76 9.30 -12.18
CA ASN A 196 8.15 9.58 -12.55
C ASN A 196 8.86 10.31 -11.40
N VAL A 197 10.20 10.36 -11.41
CA VAL A 197 10.97 10.94 -10.30
C VAL A 197 10.65 12.42 -10.09
N GLU A 198 10.33 13.12 -11.17
CA GLU A 198 9.92 14.52 -11.21
C GLU A 198 8.65 14.78 -10.40
N ASP A 199 7.72 13.82 -10.31
CA ASP A 199 6.49 13.94 -9.50
C ASP A 199 6.85 13.94 -8.00
N TRP A 200 7.86 13.17 -7.60
CA TRP A 200 8.33 13.08 -6.21
C TRP A 200 9.21 14.28 -5.82
N GLU A 201 10.00 14.80 -6.76
CA GLU A 201 10.75 16.05 -6.63
C GLU A 201 9.82 17.27 -6.47
N ASP A 202 8.70 17.32 -7.20
CA ASP A 202 7.67 18.36 -7.05
C ASP A 202 7.00 18.30 -5.66
N ILE A 203 6.68 17.10 -5.14
CA ILE A 203 6.18 16.95 -3.76
C ILE A 203 7.21 17.47 -2.74
N LEU A 204 8.50 17.16 -2.93
CA LEU A 204 9.57 17.66 -2.05
C LEU A 204 9.69 19.18 -2.09
N GLY A 205 9.57 19.80 -3.27
CA GLY A 205 9.56 21.26 -3.43
C GLY A 205 8.33 21.94 -2.83
N ARG A 206 7.16 21.27 -2.82
CA ARG A 206 5.94 21.80 -2.18
C ARG A 206 6.06 21.94 -0.66
N LEU A 207 6.94 21.18 -0.01
CA LEU A 207 7.14 21.26 1.44
C LEU A 207 7.63 22.64 1.90
N ASP A 208 8.33 23.40 1.05
CA ASP A 208 8.82 24.75 1.37
C ASP A 208 7.68 25.74 1.71
N LYS A 209 6.44 25.47 1.27
CA LYS A 209 5.27 26.26 1.64
C LYS A 209 4.77 25.99 3.06
N LEU A 210 5.10 24.85 3.65
CA LEU A 210 4.68 24.50 5.01
C LEU A 210 5.48 25.30 6.04
N ASP A 211 6.75 25.60 5.76
CA ASP A 211 7.62 26.39 6.62
C ASP A 211 7.09 27.83 6.89
N LEU A 212 6.16 28.29 6.04
CA LEU A 212 5.46 29.58 6.11
C LEU A 212 4.21 29.56 7.01
N LEU A 213 3.69 28.37 7.35
CA LEU A 213 2.43 28.21 8.10
C LEU A 213 2.61 28.23 9.63
N GLY A 214 3.86 28.14 10.13
CA GLY A 214 4.16 28.15 11.57
C GLY A 214 5.28 27.19 11.93
N ASP A 215 5.53 27.06 13.24
CA ASP A 215 6.63 26.23 13.75
C ASP A 215 6.30 24.74 13.71
N GLU A 216 5.05 24.33 13.93
CA GLU A 216 4.62 22.93 13.82
C GLU A 216 4.60 22.44 12.35
N PRO A 217 4.03 23.16 11.37
CA PRO A 217 4.15 22.78 9.95
C PRO A 217 5.58 22.72 9.44
N ARG A 218 6.50 23.54 9.99
CA ARG A 218 7.94 23.46 9.70
C ARG A 218 8.58 22.18 10.27
N GLN A 219 8.19 21.76 11.47
CA GLN A 219 8.62 20.48 12.05
C GLN A 219 8.10 19.29 11.22
N PHE A 220 6.81 19.32 10.84
CA PHE A 220 6.22 18.32 9.95
C PHE A 220 6.95 18.25 8.60
N ALA A 221 7.23 19.40 7.97
CA ALA A 221 8.03 19.46 6.75
C ALA A 221 9.45 18.89 6.95
N ALA A 222 10.09 19.19 8.08
CA ALA A 222 11.41 18.67 8.40
C ALA A 222 11.45 17.13 8.49
N MET A 223 10.40 16.48 9.04
CA MET A 223 10.25 15.02 9.01
C MET A 223 9.99 14.45 7.62
N LEU A 224 9.19 15.13 6.79
CA LEU A 224 8.86 14.66 5.44
C LEU A 224 10.04 14.77 4.45
N ARG A 225 10.93 15.76 4.63
CA ARG A 225 12.08 16.00 3.73
C ARG A 225 13.03 14.79 3.58
N PRO A 226 13.54 14.12 4.63
CA PRO A 226 14.34 12.90 4.48
C PRO A 226 13.51 11.77 3.85
N VAL A 227 12.27 11.54 4.28
CA VAL A 227 11.37 10.50 3.69
C VAL A 227 11.25 10.66 2.17
N LEU A 228 10.94 11.86 1.68
CA LEU A 228 10.83 12.12 0.25
C LEU A 228 12.17 12.01 -0.48
N ARG A 229 13.29 12.47 0.11
CA ARG A 229 14.63 12.28 -0.48
C ARG A 229 14.98 10.80 -0.64
N ARG A 230 14.58 9.95 0.31
CA ARG A 230 14.76 8.49 0.26
C ARG A 230 13.87 7.84 -0.80
N MET A 231 12.63 8.31 -0.95
CA MET A 231 11.73 7.93 -2.05
C MET A 231 12.28 8.35 -3.43
N ILE A 232 12.80 9.57 -3.59
CA ILE A 232 13.45 10.05 -4.81
C ILE A 232 14.69 9.20 -5.14
N ARG A 233 15.56 8.96 -4.14
CA ARG A 233 16.76 8.12 -4.31
C ARG A 233 16.42 6.66 -4.65
N SER A 234 15.22 6.18 -4.31
CA SER A 234 14.73 4.87 -4.73
C SER A 234 14.59 4.74 -6.25
N PHE A 235 14.49 5.84 -7.01
CA PHE A 235 14.53 5.83 -8.49
C PHE A 235 15.95 5.73 -9.05
N THR A 236 16.95 6.32 -8.38
CA THR A 236 18.33 6.42 -8.89
C THR A 236 19.24 5.30 -8.41
N ASP A 237 19.02 4.81 -7.19
CA ASP A 237 19.88 3.84 -6.50
C ASP A 237 19.04 2.82 -5.66
N PRO A 238 18.15 2.04 -6.31
CA PRO A 238 17.18 1.18 -5.66
C PRO A 238 17.77 -0.01 -4.88
N THR A 239 19.07 -0.28 -5.04
CA THR A 239 19.76 -1.41 -4.40
C THR A 239 20.75 -0.99 -3.32
N SER A 240 20.88 0.32 -3.05
CA SER A 240 21.74 0.79 -1.95
C SER A 240 21.22 0.34 -0.60
N ALA A 241 22.13 -0.09 0.29
CA ALA A 241 21.79 -0.51 1.65
C ALA A 241 20.97 0.56 2.40
N GLU A 242 21.26 1.83 2.14
CA GLU A 242 20.60 3.01 2.71
C GLU A 242 19.14 3.16 2.27
N VAL A 243 18.81 2.79 1.02
CA VAL A 243 17.42 2.74 0.53
C VAL A 243 16.70 1.49 1.04
N LEU A 244 17.38 0.35 1.11
CA LEU A 244 16.81 -0.88 1.65
C LEU A 244 16.51 -0.77 3.16
N ASP A 245 17.39 -0.14 3.93
CA ASP A 245 17.20 0.12 5.37
C ASP A 245 16.06 1.11 5.63
N PHE A 246 15.99 2.19 4.84
CA PHE A 246 14.84 3.09 4.83
C PHE A 246 13.51 2.35 4.62
N TRP A 247 13.40 1.47 3.62
CA TRP A 247 12.15 0.72 3.42
C TRP A 247 11.89 -0.34 4.51
N ASN A 248 12.92 -0.86 5.18
CA ASN A 248 12.78 -1.77 6.31
C ASN A 248 12.40 -1.09 7.64
N THR A 249 12.51 0.24 7.72
CA THR A 249 12.16 1.08 8.89
C THR A 249 10.85 1.86 8.71
N ILE A 250 10.04 1.50 7.70
CA ILE A 250 8.78 2.14 7.35
C ILE A 250 7.78 2.21 8.51
N VAL A 251 7.47 1.08 9.13
CA VAL A 251 6.58 1.00 10.29
C VAL A 251 6.86 -0.28 11.06
N HIS A 252 6.84 -0.19 12.38
CA HIS A 252 6.91 -1.31 13.31
C HIS A 252 5.74 -1.21 14.28
N ARG A 253 5.23 -2.36 14.75
CA ARG A 253 4.31 -2.43 15.89
C ARG A 253 5.07 -2.96 17.09
N GLU A 254 4.91 -2.29 18.22
CA GLU A 254 5.57 -2.62 19.47
C GLU A 254 4.50 -3.08 20.45
N GLU A 255 4.47 -4.40 20.69
CA GLU A 255 3.52 -5.05 21.59
C GLU A 255 3.93 -4.79 23.04
N MET A 256 3.28 -3.80 23.68
CA MET A 256 3.58 -3.37 25.06
C MET A 256 3.00 -4.31 26.14
N GLY A 257 2.69 -5.56 25.79
CA GLY A 257 2.21 -6.60 26.70
C GLY A 257 0.77 -6.39 27.17
N SER A 258 0.59 -5.64 28.27
CA SER A 258 -0.73 -5.30 28.83
C SER A 258 -1.10 -3.82 28.68
N GLY A 259 -0.33 -3.07 27.89
CA GLY A 259 -0.67 -1.71 27.44
C GLY A 259 -1.25 -1.69 26.03
N GLU A 260 -1.59 -0.50 25.53
CA GLU A 260 -1.97 -0.28 24.13
C GLU A 260 -0.77 -0.51 23.18
N ASP A 261 -1.05 -1.11 22.03
CA ASP A 261 -0.03 -1.37 21.00
C ASP A 261 0.33 -0.07 20.27
N GLN A 262 1.63 0.16 20.06
CA GLN A 262 2.12 1.39 19.44
C GLN A 262 2.76 1.13 18.08
N LEU A 263 2.59 2.08 17.16
CA LEU A 263 3.28 2.15 15.87
C LEU A 263 4.47 3.11 15.98
N SER A 264 5.61 2.71 15.43
CA SER A 264 6.84 3.50 15.29
C SER A 264 7.45 3.33 13.90
N GLY A 265 8.47 4.12 13.52
CA GLY A 265 9.04 4.13 12.16
C GLY A 265 8.52 5.28 11.30
N TRP A 266 9.17 5.59 10.18
CA TRP A 266 8.98 6.91 9.53
C TRP A 266 7.57 7.17 8.96
N MET A 267 6.75 6.13 8.76
CA MET A 267 5.35 6.26 8.36
C MET A 267 4.51 7.04 9.39
N THR A 268 4.92 7.08 10.66
CA THR A 268 4.19 7.84 11.69
C THR A 268 4.28 9.35 11.50
N ALA A 269 5.19 9.87 10.66
CA ALA A 269 5.16 11.28 10.25
C ALA A 269 3.79 11.68 9.68
N PHE A 270 3.12 10.78 8.96
CA PHE A 270 1.78 10.99 8.40
C PHE A 270 0.64 10.94 9.44
N CYS A 271 0.99 10.89 10.73
CA CYS A 271 0.13 10.92 11.91
C CYS A 271 0.60 11.98 12.93
N PHE A 272 1.30 13.03 12.48
CA PHE A 272 1.87 14.08 13.33
C PHE A 272 0.83 14.84 14.15
N TRP A 273 -0.31 15.20 13.55
CA TRP A 273 -1.48 15.75 14.25
C TRP A 273 -2.61 14.72 14.36
N ASP A 274 -3.34 14.79 15.48
CA ASP A 274 -4.66 14.15 15.62
C ASP A 274 -5.74 14.86 14.78
N GLU A 275 -6.97 14.33 14.81
CA GLU A 275 -8.12 14.89 14.08
C GLU A 275 -8.61 16.24 14.65
N GLN A 276 -8.07 16.68 15.80
CA GLN A 276 -8.32 17.98 16.42
C GLN A 276 -7.22 19.00 16.10
N GLY A 277 -6.13 18.59 15.45
CA GLY A 277 -4.98 19.43 15.11
C GLY A 277 -3.93 19.54 16.21
N MET A 278 -3.95 18.66 17.22
CA MET A 278 -2.92 18.62 18.27
C MET A 278 -1.73 17.76 17.83
N ALA A 279 -0.51 18.31 17.91
CA ALA A 279 0.70 17.60 17.53
C ALA A 279 1.11 16.51 18.56
N LYS A 280 1.63 15.39 18.06
CA LYS A 280 2.11 14.25 18.85
C LYS A 280 3.64 14.31 19.02
N PHE A 281 4.09 14.39 20.27
CA PHE A 281 5.49 14.67 20.64
C PHE A 281 6.24 13.50 21.31
N ARG A 282 5.79 12.25 21.16
CA ARG A 282 6.50 11.08 21.71
C ARG A 282 7.51 10.56 20.68
N HIS A 283 8.80 10.78 20.91
CA HIS A 283 9.85 10.47 19.94
C HIS A 283 10.65 9.24 20.36
N GLU A 284 10.88 8.30 19.44
CA GLU A 284 11.68 7.09 19.78
C GLU A 284 12.54 6.51 18.64
N LYS A 285 12.38 6.96 17.39
CA LYS A 285 13.21 6.50 16.25
C LYS A 285 13.62 7.65 15.34
N VAL A 286 14.79 7.46 14.73
CA VAL A 286 15.55 8.46 14.00
C VAL A 286 15.80 8.01 12.56
N LEU A 287 15.44 8.84 11.58
CA LEU A 287 15.90 8.72 10.19
C LEU A 287 16.62 10.03 9.83
N ASP A 288 17.88 9.93 9.40
CA ASP A 288 18.73 11.07 9.05
C ASP A 288 18.81 12.16 10.15
N ASP A 289 18.99 11.74 11.41
CA ASP A 289 18.99 12.58 12.63
C ASP A 289 17.69 13.36 12.91
N VAL A 290 16.58 13.00 12.23
CA VAL A 290 15.24 13.52 12.50
C VAL A 290 14.42 12.51 13.29
N GLU A 291 13.77 12.96 14.36
CA GLU A 291 12.91 12.14 15.22
C GLU A 291 11.48 12.01 14.66
N TYR A 292 10.84 10.86 14.90
CA TYR A 292 9.48 10.55 14.43
C TYR A 292 8.57 10.18 15.61
N PRO A 293 7.26 10.53 15.54
CA PRO A 293 6.32 10.24 16.62
C PRO A 293 6.06 8.73 16.78
N THR A 294 5.74 8.28 17.99
CA THR A 294 5.05 7.00 18.22
C THR A 294 3.55 7.25 18.34
N VAL A 295 2.75 6.31 17.81
CA VAL A 295 1.30 6.48 17.64
C VAL A 295 0.59 5.21 18.09
N GLU A 296 -0.29 5.33 19.09
CA GLU A 296 -1.15 4.22 19.53
C GLU A 296 -2.05 3.76 18.36
N VAL A 297 -2.20 2.44 18.20
CA VAL A 297 -2.80 1.79 17.01
C VAL A 297 -4.21 2.30 16.71
N ASP A 298 -4.98 2.59 17.74
CA ASP A 298 -6.35 3.13 17.70
C ASP A 298 -6.41 4.66 17.60
N GLU A 299 -5.33 5.37 17.94
CA GLU A 299 -5.18 6.82 17.73
C GLU A 299 -4.65 7.20 16.33
N VAL A 300 -4.54 6.26 15.37
CA VAL A 300 -4.21 6.59 13.99
C VAL A 300 -5.31 7.51 13.41
N PRO A 301 -4.99 8.75 13.01
CA PRO A 301 -5.98 9.71 12.55
C PRO A 301 -6.59 9.27 11.21
N ALA A 302 -7.84 9.66 10.98
CA ALA A 302 -8.53 9.41 9.72
C ALA A 302 -7.74 9.93 8.53
N GLY A 303 -7.65 9.14 7.46
CA GLY A 303 -7.09 9.55 6.17
C GLY A 303 -8.05 10.38 5.33
N ILE A 304 -9.15 10.88 5.92
CA ILE A 304 -10.24 11.57 5.22
C ILE A 304 -10.57 12.93 5.84
N VAL A 305 -11.12 13.81 5.02
CA VAL A 305 -11.72 15.09 5.41
C VAL A 305 -13.18 15.14 5.01
N THR A 306 -13.98 15.96 5.70
CA THR A 306 -15.40 16.18 5.36
C THR A 306 -15.69 17.67 5.20
N VAL A 307 -16.53 18.01 4.22
CA VAL A 307 -16.88 19.40 3.88
C VAL A 307 -18.40 19.52 3.73
N PRO A 308 -19.09 20.36 4.51
CA PRO A 308 -20.51 20.65 4.28
C PRO A 308 -20.66 21.52 3.02
N VAL A 309 -21.65 21.19 2.19
CA VAL A 309 -21.90 21.88 0.90
C VAL A 309 -23.40 22.07 0.73
N SER A 310 -23.83 23.31 0.49
CA SER A 310 -25.18 23.62 0.01
C SER A 310 -25.21 23.49 -1.50
N VAL A 311 -26.21 22.79 -2.05
CA VAL A 311 -26.37 22.56 -3.49
C VAL A 311 -27.71 23.14 -3.93
N ASP A 312 -27.72 23.92 -5.02
CA ASP A 312 -28.93 24.27 -5.76
C ASP A 312 -28.98 23.44 -7.05
N ASP A 313 -29.89 22.46 -7.11
CA ASP A 313 -30.16 21.66 -8.30
C ASP A 313 -31.42 22.21 -8.98
N ASN A 314 -31.22 23.09 -9.96
CA ASN A 314 -32.27 23.66 -10.81
C ASN A 314 -33.42 24.34 -10.04
N GLY A 315 -33.11 25.03 -8.94
CA GLY A 315 -34.06 25.68 -8.03
C GLY A 315 -34.44 24.84 -6.80
N VAL A 316 -33.88 23.63 -6.67
CA VAL A 316 -34.07 22.75 -5.51
C VAL A 316 -32.82 22.77 -4.64
N ALA A 317 -32.83 23.66 -3.64
CA ALA A 317 -31.76 23.75 -2.65
C ALA A 317 -31.77 22.56 -1.67
N TYR A 318 -30.62 21.93 -1.44
CA TYR A 318 -30.44 20.90 -0.41
C TYR A 318 -29.05 20.92 0.21
N GLU A 319 -28.96 20.47 1.46
CA GLU A 319 -27.70 20.31 2.20
C GLU A 319 -27.07 18.95 1.89
N ALA A 320 -25.75 18.96 1.67
CA ALA A 320 -24.94 17.79 1.41
C ALA A 320 -23.66 17.82 2.24
N THR A 321 -22.92 16.71 2.21
CA THR A 321 -21.57 16.63 2.74
C THR A 321 -20.70 15.87 1.75
N MET A 322 -19.60 16.49 1.37
CA MET A 322 -18.53 15.86 0.61
C MET A 322 -17.53 15.21 1.56
N VAL A 323 -17.00 14.05 1.17
CA VAL A 323 -15.96 13.32 1.90
C VAL A 323 -14.89 12.94 0.90
N ALA A 324 -13.62 13.18 1.21
CA ALA A 324 -12.50 12.84 0.36
C ALA A 324 -11.27 12.41 1.17
N GLY A 325 -10.45 11.52 0.62
CA GLY A 325 -9.17 11.14 1.21
C GLY A 325 -8.76 9.70 0.91
N SER A 326 -7.86 9.15 1.72
CA SER A 326 -7.37 7.77 1.66
C SER A 326 -8.26 6.83 2.49
N VAL A 327 -9.05 6.02 1.79
CA VAL A 327 -10.29 5.41 2.26
C VAL A 327 -10.27 3.87 2.26
N GLY A 328 -9.21 3.26 1.76
CA GLY A 328 -9.17 1.81 1.63
C GLY A 328 -7.87 1.29 1.10
N ILE A 329 -7.83 -0.03 0.93
CA ILE A 329 -6.68 -0.77 0.44
C ILE A 329 -7.17 -1.66 -0.70
N ARG A 330 -6.60 -1.47 -1.90
CA ARG A 330 -6.87 -2.29 -3.08
C ARG A 330 -5.88 -3.44 -3.09
N ALA A 331 -6.41 -4.66 -3.07
CA ALA A 331 -5.62 -5.88 -3.14
C ALA A 331 -5.65 -6.44 -4.56
N THR A 332 -4.48 -6.68 -5.16
CA THR A 332 -4.33 -7.20 -6.53
C THR A 332 -3.32 -8.35 -6.59
N PHE A 333 -3.33 -9.07 -7.71
CA PHE A 333 -2.49 -10.25 -7.94
C PHE A 333 -1.19 -9.87 -8.67
N THR A 334 -0.05 -10.40 -8.23
CA THR A 334 1.20 -10.37 -9.01
C THR A 334 1.02 -11.21 -10.27
N VAL A 335 1.35 -10.65 -11.43
CA VAL A 335 1.37 -11.41 -12.70
C VAL A 335 2.77 -12.09 -12.86
N PRO A 336 2.96 -13.31 -13.44
CA PRO A 336 4.28 -14.07 -13.55
C PRO A 336 4.93 -14.35 -14.98
N LEU A 337 6.25 -14.11 -15.27
CA LEU A 337 6.89 -13.85 -16.61
C LEU A 337 7.27 -15.02 -17.50
N GLN A 338 6.93 -14.76 -18.78
CA GLN A 338 7.26 -15.39 -20.05
C GLN A 338 6.24 -14.83 -21.07
N GLY A 339 6.69 -14.51 -22.28
CA GLY A 339 5.81 -14.01 -23.35
C GLY A 339 6.49 -13.54 -24.63
N ARG A 340 7.77 -13.14 -24.61
CA ARG A 340 8.53 -12.88 -25.84
C ARG A 340 8.91 -14.22 -26.49
N ARG A 341 8.33 -14.52 -27.65
CA ARG A 341 8.81 -15.61 -28.52
C ARG A 341 10.25 -15.31 -28.96
N PRO A 342 11.14 -16.31 -29.09
CA PRO A 342 12.42 -16.10 -29.75
C PRO A 342 12.20 -15.59 -31.17
N PHE A 343 12.94 -14.55 -31.55
CA PHE A 343 12.95 -14.04 -32.92
C PHE A 343 13.42 -15.17 -33.85
N GLN A 344 12.65 -15.51 -34.89
CA GLN A 344 13.06 -16.53 -35.87
C GLN A 344 14.17 -15.98 -36.80
N GLY A 345 15.37 -15.91 -36.25
CA GLY A 345 16.61 -15.70 -36.99
C GLY A 345 16.90 -16.89 -37.91
N ARG A 346 17.23 -16.57 -39.16
CA ARG A 346 17.40 -17.48 -40.30
C ARG A 346 18.24 -18.74 -40.01
N ARG A 347 17.86 -19.87 -40.62
CA ARG A 347 18.64 -21.12 -40.66
C ARG A 347 20.07 -20.88 -41.19
N PRO A 348 21.06 -21.61 -40.67
CA PRO A 348 22.04 -22.24 -41.56
C PRO A 348 22.20 -23.77 -41.34
N PHE A 349 22.29 -24.48 -42.46
CA PHE A 349 22.94 -25.78 -42.71
C PHE A 349 22.59 -27.06 -41.92
N GLN A 350 22.34 -28.11 -42.71
CA GLN A 350 22.19 -29.50 -42.29
C GLN A 350 23.55 -30.21 -42.25
N TRP A 351 23.74 -31.12 -41.31
CA TRP A 351 24.46 -32.37 -41.55
C TRP A 351 23.62 -33.56 -41.07
N ARG A 352 23.80 -34.72 -41.72
CA ARG A 352 22.86 -35.86 -41.68
C ARG A 352 23.49 -37.07 -40.97
N ARG A 353 22.62 -37.91 -40.38
CA ARG A 353 22.83 -39.33 -40.02
C ARG A 353 23.76 -39.58 -38.81
N LEU A 354 23.59 -40.64 -37.99
CA LEU A 354 22.93 -41.95 -38.15
C LEU A 354 22.36 -42.51 -36.81
N PHE A 355 21.73 -43.70 -36.86
CA PHE A 355 21.33 -44.61 -35.74
C PHE A 355 19.91 -44.52 -35.11
N HIS A 356 18.94 -45.07 -35.85
CA HIS A 356 18.01 -46.16 -35.45
C HIS A 356 17.49 -46.31 -34.00
N SER A 357 16.20 -45.96 -33.83
CA SER A 357 15.10 -46.77 -33.28
C SER A 357 15.20 -47.52 -31.93
N ILE A 358 14.47 -47.01 -30.93
CA ILE A 358 13.73 -47.80 -29.90
C ILE A 358 12.37 -47.10 -29.64
N PRO A 359 11.22 -47.78 -29.67
CA PRO A 359 9.92 -47.20 -29.30
C PRO A 359 9.50 -47.59 -27.87
N ALA A 360 9.22 -46.63 -26.97
CA ALA A 360 8.53 -46.91 -25.72
C ALA A 360 7.84 -45.69 -25.05
N ARG A 361 6.54 -45.85 -24.80
CA ARG A 361 5.69 -45.19 -23.78
C ARG A 361 5.58 -43.67 -23.75
N GLU A 362 4.37 -43.22 -24.05
CA GLU A 362 3.76 -42.02 -23.50
C GLU A 362 4.01 -41.95 -21.98
N ARG A 363 4.67 -40.87 -21.53
CA ARG A 363 4.58 -40.45 -20.13
C ARG A 363 3.48 -39.41 -20.06
N GLY A 364 2.43 -39.71 -19.30
CA GLY A 364 1.36 -38.74 -19.04
C GLY A 364 1.94 -37.44 -18.50
N ALA A 365 1.40 -36.32 -18.96
CA ALA A 365 1.79 -35.01 -18.47
C ALA A 365 1.53 -34.93 -16.95
N ARG A 366 2.60 -34.79 -16.17
CA ARG A 366 2.47 -34.18 -14.84
C ARG A 366 2.12 -32.71 -15.11
N GLY A 367 0.85 -32.36 -14.90
CA GLY A 367 0.45 -30.95 -14.94
C GLY A 367 1.12 -30.23 -13.77
N ASP A 368 1.78 -29.11 -14.06
CA ASP A 368 2.19 -28.18 -13.03
C ASP A 368 0.92 -27.72 -12.29
N LEU A 369 0.84 -27.99 -10.99
CA LEU A 369 -0.19 -27.43 -10.12
C LEU A 369 0.06 -25.94 -9.99
N ALA A 370 -0.50 -25.17 -10.92
CA ALA A 370 -0.52 -23.72 -10.85
C ALA A 370 -1.16 -23.32 -9.52
N GLN A 371 -0.37 -22.72 -8.61
CA GLN A 371 -0.93 -22.06 -7.45
C GLN A 371 -1.92 -21.00 -7.94
N SER A 372 -3.16 -21.08 -7.46
CA SER A 372 -4.17 -20.05 -7.74
C SER A 372 -3.60 -18.69 -7.38
N PRO A 373 -3.82 -17.64 -8.20
CA PRO A 373 -3.23 -16.34 -7.94
C PRO A 373 -3.74 -15.83 -6.59
N ILE A 374 -2.82 -15.56 -5.67
CA ILE A 374 -3.10 -14.93 -4.38
C ILE A 374 -3.07 -13.41 -4.54
N ARG A 375 -3.95 -12.70 -3.83
CA ARG A 375 -3.90 -11.22 -3.80
C ARG A 375 -2.81 -10.83 -2.83
N ASP A 376 -1.72 -10.31 -3.36
CA ASP A 376 -0.43 -10.24 -2.67
C ASP A 376 0.22 -8.86 -2.84
N ASN A 377 -0.36 -8.01 -3.70
CA ASN A 377 -0.05 -6.58 -3.79
C ASN A 377 -1.13 -5.78 -3.08
N VAL A 378 -0.71 -4.77 -2.32
CA VAL A 378 -1.59 -3.82 -1.66
C VAL A 378 -1.24 -2.40 -2.09
N GLN A 379 -2.28 -1.61 -2.34
CA GLN A 379 -2.17 -0.21 -2.72
C GLN A 379 -3.17 0.63 -1.92
N PRO A 380 -2.79 1.80 -1.39
CA PRO A 380 -3.73 2.79 -0.87
C PRO A 380 -4.79 3.15 -1.93
N VAL A 381 -6.02 3.34 -1.48
CA VAL A 381 -7.13 3.81 -2.32
C VAL A 381 -7.56 5.17 -1.82
N SER A 382 -7.46 6.15 -2.71
CA SER A 382 -8.00 7.49 -2.48
C SER A 382 -9.23 7.72 -3.36
N GLY A 383 -10.24 8.40 -2.83
CA GLY A 383 -11.48 8.70 -3.54
C GLY A 383 -12.38 9.67 -2.79
N TRP A 384 -13.56 9.94 -3.35
CA TRP A 384 -14.52 10.87 -2.76
C TRP A 384 -15.98 10.46 -2.94
N TRP A 385 -16.84 11.05 -2.10
CA TRP A 385 -18.29 10.94 -2.15
C TRP A 385 -18.93 12.31 -1.86
N MET A 386 -20.18 12.43 -2.27
CA MET A 386 -21.11 13.46 -1.85
C MET A 386 -22.42 12.77 -1.47
N PHE A 387 -22.95 13.04 -0.28
CA PHE A 387 -24.22 12.47 0.20
C PHE A 387 -25.11 13.57 0.79
N ARG A 388 -26.44 13.36 0.78
CA ARG A 388 -27.40 14.33 1.33
C ARG A 388 -27.47 14.24 2.85
N LYS A 389 -27.62 15.39 3.50
CA LYS A 389 -27.82 15.52 4.95
C LYS A 389 -29.30 15.51 5.32
#